data_AF-A0A966QM00-F1
#
_entry.id   AF-A0A966QM00-F1
#
_cell.length_a   1.000
_cell.length_b   1.000
_cell.length_c   1.000
_cell.angle_alpha   90.00
_cell.angle_beta   90.00
_cell.angle_gamma   90.00
#
_symmetry.space_group_name_H-M   'P 1'
#
loop_
_entity.id
_entity.type
_entity.pdbx_description
1 polymer ?
#
loop_
_entity_poly.entity_id
_entity_poly.type
_entity_poly.pdbx_seq_one_letter_code
_entity_poly.pdbx_strand_id
1 'polypeptide(L)'
;MRAIQAWSRLGPQYLPFADAASAELPLSRLLRLSLFQVTVGMATALMVGTLNRVMIVELGVAAWLVALMVGLPVVAAPLRAFTGFRSDTHRSAFGWRRVPYIWTGTMLQFFGLAVMPFAVLLLSGGGAVEVPAWVAPAAA
;
A
#
# COMPACT_ATOMS: atom_id res chain seq x y z
N MET A 1 10.43 21.91 -31.01
CA MET A 1 10.74 23.13 -30.20
C MET A 1 9.52 24.03 -29.95
N ARG A 2 8.61 24.23 -30.91
CA ARG A 2 7.40 25.08 -30.73
C ARG A 2 6.36 24.56 -29.71
N ALA A 3 6.23 23.23 -29.57
CA ALA A 3 5.33 22.63 -28.58
C ALA A 3 5.72 22.93 -27.13
N ILE A 4 7.02 22.97 -26.82
CA ILE A 4 7.53 23.25 -25.46
C ILE A 4 7.22 24.70 -25.06
N GLN A 5 7.29 25.65 -26.00
CA GLN A 5 6.96 27.07 -25.77
C GLN A 5 5.45 27.33 -25.64
N ALA A 6 4.60 26.49 -26.25
CA ALA A 6 3.15 26.56 -26.06
C ALA A 6 2.76 26.11 -24.65
N TRP A 7 3.45 25.09 -24.11
CA TRP A 7 3.22 24.58 -22.77
C TRP A 7 3.72 25.55 -21.68
N SER A 8 4.79 26.31 -21.93
CA SER A 8 5.29 27.32 -20.98
C SER A 8 4.42 28.57 -20.85
N ARG A 9 3.35 28.71 -21.65
CA ARG A 9 2.39 29.82 -21.60
C ARG A 9 1.10 29.46 -20.84
N LEU A 10 0.90 28.19 -20.51
CA LEU A 10 -0.15 27.77 -19.59
C LEU A 10 0.28 28.21 -18.20
N GLY A 11 -0.18 29.40 -17.80
CA GLY A 11 0.18 30.00 -16.51
C GLY A 11 -0.20 29.12 -15.31
N PRO A 12 0.35 29.42 -14.12
CA PRO A 12 0.11 28.67 -12.86
C PRO A 12 -1.37 28.51 -12.47
N GLN A 13 -2.26 29.27 -13.11
CA GLN A 13 -3.71 29.19 -13.03
C GLN A 13 -4.27 27.82 -13.44
N TYR A 14 -3.62 27.14 -14.39
CA TYR A 14 -4.02 25.81 -14.89
C TYR A 14 -3.13 24.67 -14.37
N LEU A 15 -2.09 25.02 -13.62
CA LEU A 15 -1.14 24.10 -12.99
C LEU A 15 -0.93 24.51 -11.53
N PRO A 16 -1.93 24.33 -10.64
CA PRO A 16 -1.80 24.67 -9.21
C PRO A 16 -0.68 23.88 -8.50
N PHE A 17 -0.18 22.83 -9.15
CA PHE A 17 0.97 22.02 -8.73
C PHE A 17 2.32 22.51 -9.28
N ALA A 18 2.34 23.44 -10.25
CA ALA A 18 3.59 24.04 -10.73
C ALA A 18 4.29 24.84 -9.63
N ASP A 19 3.54 25.38 -8.68
CA ASP A 19 4.05 26.04 -7.47
C ASP A 19 4.56 25.05 -6.40
N ALA A 20 4.24 23.75 -6.54
CA ALA A 20 4.73 22.70 -5.63
C ALA A 20 6.16 22.23 -5.94
N ALA A 21 6.66 22.50 -7.16
CA ALA A 21 8.03 22.21 -7.56
C ALA A 21 8.96 23.36 -7.12
N SER A 22 9.14 23.51 -5.81
CA SER A 22 10.05 24.51 -5.23
C SER A 22 11.51 24.05 -5.27
N ALA A 23 12.45 24.96 -4.99
CA ALA A 23 13.87 24.63 -4.89
C ALA A 23 14.16 23.51 -3.87
N GLU A 24 13.31 23.34 -2.85
CA GLU A 24 13.42 22.32 -1.81
C GLU A 24 12.83 20.97 -2.23
N LEU A 25 11.88 20.97 -3.17
CA LEU A 25 11.17 19.78 -3.68
C LEU A 25 11.21 19.75 -5.22
N PRO A 26 12.36 19.42 -5.82
CA PRO A 26 12.48 19.33 -7.28
C PRO A 26 11.53 18.26 -7.84
N LEU A 27 11.02 18.48 -9.05
CA LEU A 27 10.05 17.60 -9.72
C LEU A 27 10.47 16.12 -9.73
N SER A 28 11.76 15.83 -9.90
CA SER A 28 12.31 14.46 -9.85
C SER A 28 12.09 13.77 -8.50
N ARG A 29 12.16 14.52 -7.39
CA ARG A 29 11.88 14.00 -6.04
C ARG A 29 10.39 13.73 -5.86
N LEU A 30 9.54 14.65 -6.31
CA LEU A 30 8.08 14.47 -6.27
C LEU A 30 7.65 13.24 -7.09
N LEU A 31 8.18 13.09 -8.30
CA LEU A 31 7.92 11.92 -9.15
C LEU A 31 8.37 10.61 -8.50
N ARG A 32 9.56 10.58 -7.86
CA ARG A 32 10.01 9.38 -7.17
C ARG A 32 9.10 9.02 -5.98
N LEU A 33 8.67 10.01 -5.20
CA LEU A 33 7.77 9.81 -4.07
C LEU A 33 6.37 9.39 -4.55
N SER A 34 5.87 9.98 -5.63
CA SER A 34 4.55 9.64 -6.18
C SER A 34 4.55 8.24 -6.81
N LEU A 35 5.60 7.84 -7.52
CA LEU A 35 5.72 6.47 -8.06
C LEU A 35 5.66 5.42 -6.95
N PHE A 36 6.32 5.67 -5.81
CA PHE A 36 6.21 4.80 -4.64
C PHE A 36 4.76 4.75 -4.11
N GLN A 37 4.07 5.88 -4.02
CA GLN A 37 2.69 5.89 -3.56
C GLN A 37 1.70 5.27 -4.54
N VAL A 38 1.97 5.38 -5.85
CA VAL A 38 1.17 4.74 -6.89
C VAL A 38 1.25 3.22 -6.75
N THR A 39 2.44 2.64 -6.53
CA THR A 39 2.55 1.18 -6.36
C THR A 39 1.85 0.69 -5.10
N VAL A 40 2.01 1.38 -3.97
CA VAL A 40 1.30 1.05 -2.72
C VAL A 40 -0.22 1.18 -2.91
N GLY A 41 -0.68 2.22 -3.59
CA GLY A 41 -2.09 2.46 -3.90
C GLY A 41 -2.67 1.37 -4.79
N MET A 42 -1.98 0.99 -5.87
CA MET A 42 -2.40 -0.10 -6.76
C MET A 42 -2.51 -1.44 -6.01
N ALA A 43 -1.49 -1.79 -5.22
CA ALA A 43 -1.51 -3.02 -4.44
C ALA A 43 -2.68 -3.03 -3.45
N THR A 44 -2.94 -1.90 -2.77
CA THR A 44 -4.06 -1.79 -1.81
C THR A 44 -5.42 -1.86 -2.50
N ALA A 45 -5.58 -1.20 -3.64
CA ALA A 45 -6.82 -1.20 -4.41
C ALA A 45 -7.14 -2.58 -4.96
N LEU A 46 -6.14 -3.28 -5.51
CA LEU A 46 -6.30 -4.66 -5.96
C LEU A 46 -6.63 -5.56 -4.77
N MET A 47 -5.85 -5.51 -3.70
CA MET A 47 -6.05 -6.33 -2.51
C MET A 47 -7.46 -6.17 -1.93
N VAL A 48 -7.88 -4.94 -1.64
CA VAL A 48 -9.20 -4.69 -1.04
C VAL A 48 -10.31 -4.95 -2.05
N GLY A 49 -10.17 -4.50 -3.30
CA GLY A 49 -11.23 -4.61 -4.31
C GLY A 49 -11.47 -6.03 -4.80
N THR A 50 -10.41 -6.76 -5.18
CA THR A 50 -10.56 -8.11 -5.71
C THR A 50 -10.91 -9.09 -4.62
N LEU A 51 -10.22 -9.04 -3.47
CA LEU A 51 -10.45 -10.02 -2.41
C LEU A 51 -11.79 -9.81 -1.72
N ASN A 52 -12.23 -8.57 -1.46
CA ASN A 52 -13.56 -8.38 -0.88
C ASN A 52 -14.64 -8.99 -1.77
N ARG A 53 -14.52 -8.83 -3.09
CA ARG A 53 -15.47 -9.41 -4.04
C ARG A 53 -15.36 -10.93 -4.10
N VAL A 54 -14.16 -11.48 -4.21
CA VAL A 54 -13.94 -12.95 -4.27
C VAL A 54 -14.39 -13.62 -2.97
N MET A 55 -13.99 -13.10 -1.82
CA MET A 55 -14.34 -13.67 -0.51
C MET A 55 -15.86 -13.65 -0.29
N ILE A 56 -16.56 -12.54 -0.57
CA ILE A 56 -18.00 -12.44 -0.32
C ILE A 56 -18.82 -13.16 -1.40
N VAL A 57 -18.52 -12.90 -2.67
CA VAL A 57 -19.38 -13.35 -3.79
C VAL A 57 -19.03 -14.75 -4.27
N GLU A 58 -17.75 -15.09 -4.34
CA GLU A 58 -17.31 -16.38 -4.92
C GLU A 58 -17.14 -17.46 -3.84
N LEU A 59 -16.58 -17.09 -2.69
CA LEU A 59 -16.31 -18.02 -1.58
C LEU A 59 -17.42 -18.04 -0.51
N GLY A 60 -18.39 -17.12 -0.58
CA GLY A 60 -19.50 -17.07 0.38
C GLY A 60 -19.08 -16.71 1.81
N VAL A 61 -17.91 -16.12 2.01
CA VAL A 61 -17.44 -15.65 3.32
C VAL A 61 -18.36 -14.55 3.82
N ALA A 62 -18.75 -14.63 5.08
CA ALA A 62 -19.66 -13.68 5.68
C ALA A 62 -19.09 -12.24 5.64
N ALA A 63 -19.88 -11.29 5.15
CA ALA A 63 -19.45 -9.91 4.91
C ALA A 63 -18.94 -9.20 6.18
N TRP A 64 -19.46 -9.54 7.36
CA TRP A 64 -18.99 -8.98 8.63
C TRP A 64 -17.56 -9.40 8.95
N LEU A 65 -17.16 -10.63 8.61
CA LEU A 65 -15.80 -11.14 8.83
C LEU A 65 -14.82 -10.42 7.90
N VAL A 66 -15.18 -10.32 6.62
CA VAL A 66 -14.40 -9.56 5.62
C VAL A 66 -14.25 -8.09 6.03
N ALA A 67 -15.33 -7.46 6.53
CA ALA A 67 -15.28 -6.08 7.00
C ALA A 67 -14.34 -5.87 8.19
N LEU A 68 -14.27 -6.83 9.13
CA LEU A 68 -13.31 -6.80 10.23
C LEU A 68 -11.87 -6.86 9.72
N MET A 69 -11.59 -7.77 8.78
CA MET A 69 -10.26 -7.94 8.18
C MET A 69 -9.80 -6.67 7.43
N VAL A 70 -10.68 -6.10 6.60
CA VAL A 70 -10.42 -4.86 5.86
C VAL A 70 -10.31 -3.64 6.78
N GLY A 71 -10.92 -3.69 7.96
CA GLY A 71 -10.83 -2.64 8.98
C GLY A 71 -9.47 -2.59 9.69
N LEU A 72 -8.72 -3.70 9.72
CA LEU A 72 -7.46 -3.79 10.48
C LEU A 72 -6.42 -2.70 10.12
N PRO A 73 -6.16 -2.36 8.83
CA PRO A 73 -5.21 -1.31 8.47
C PRO A 73 -5.66 0.10 8.88
N VAL A 74 -6.98 0.30 9.04
CA VAL A 74 -7.56 1.56 9.52
C VAL A 74 -7.37 1.66 11.03
N VAL A 75 -7.63 0.58 11.77
CA VAL A 75 -7.36 0.51 13.22
C VAL A 75 -5.86 0.66 13.50
N ALA A 76 -5.00 0.11 12.64
CA ALA A 76 -3.54 0.26 12.72
C ALA A 76 -3.03 1.64 12.23
N ALA A 77 -3.89 2.55 11.78
CA ALA A 77 -3.49 3.86 11.27
C ALA A 77 -2.64 4.70 12.24
N PRO A 78 -2.94 4.75 13.55
CA PRO A 78 -2.13 5.50 14.52
C PRO A 78 -0.69 4.98 14.62
N LEU A 79 -0.48 3.68 14.41
CA LEU A 79 0.86 3.07 14.43
C LEU A 79 1.76 3.66 13.33
N ARG A 80 1.18 4.11 12.20
CA ARG A 80 1.93 4.77 11.12
C ARG A 80 2.54 6.10 11.57
N ALA A 81 1.85 6.86 12.42
CA ALA A 81 2.38 8.10 12.97
C ALA A 81 3.57 7.81 13.91
N PHE A 82 3.46 6.77 14.73
CA PHE A 82 4.53 6.34 15.63
C PHE A 82 5.76 5.82 14.87
N THR A 83 5.57 4.99 13.85
CA THR A 83 6.68 4.52 13.01
C THR A 83 7.31 5.66 12.20
N GLY A 84 6.52 6.64 11.77
CA GLY A 84 6.99 7.87 11.16
C GLY A 84 7.92 8.66 12.08
N PHE A 85 7.50 8.90 13.33
CA PHE A 85 8.34 9.58 14.33
C PHE A 85 9.66 8.84 14.58
N ARG A 86 9.60 7.51 14.77
CA ARG A 86 10.83 6.70 14.93
C ARG A 86 11.74 6.78 13.71
N SER A 87 11.19 6.76 12.49
CA SER A 87 11.98 6.88 11.26
C SER A 87 12.70 8.23 11.11
N ASP A 88 12.20 9.28 11.77
CA ASP A 88 12.79 10.61 11.72
C ASP A 88 13.83 10.86 12.80
N THR A 89 13.72 10.24 13.96
CA THR A 89 14.72 10.37 15.03
C THR A 89 15.85 9.34 14.90
N HIS A 90 15.65 8.26 14.16
CA HIS A 90 16.63 7.18 14.03
C HIS A 90 17.88 7.61 13.23
N ARG A 91 19.05 7.55 13.87
CA ARG A 91 20.36 7.61 13.21
C ARG A 91 20.86 6.18 12.97
N SER A 92 20.79 5.73 11.71
CA SER A 92 21.43 4.47 11.32
C SER A 92 22.94 4.61 11.33
N ALA A 93 23.63 3.53 11.71
CA ALA A 93 25.09 3.42 11.67
C ALA A 93 25.68 3.64 10.26
N PHE A 94 24.88 3.42 9.21
CA PHE A 94 25.25 3.63 7.79
C PHE A 94 24.77 4.98 7.21
N GLY A 95 24.20 5.87 8.03
CA GLY A 95 23.65 7.16 7.57
C GLY A 95 22.26 7.07 6.90
N TRP A 96 21.67 5.87 6.82
CA TRP A 96 20.35 5.66 6.22
C TRP A 96 19.21 5.99 7.18
N ARG A 97 18.49 7.09 6.93
CA ARG A 97 17.43 7.55 7.83
C ARG A 97 16.12 6.79 7.65
N ARG A 98 15.57 6.77 6.42
CA ARG A 98 14.22 6.25 6.12
C ARG A 98 14.21 4.96 5.27
N VAL A 99 15.34 4.59 4.67
CA VAL A 99 15.45 3.43 3.76
C VAL A 99 15.12 2.10 4.46
N PRO A 100 15.63 1.80 5.68
CA PRO A 100 15.32 0.53 6.34
C PRO A 100 13.83 0.37 6.63
N TYR A 101 13.17 1.45 7.09
CA TYR A 101 11.73 1.43 7.39
C TYR A 101 10.88 1.23 6.14
N ILE A 102 11.21 1.91 5.03
CA ILE A 102 10.52 1.72 3.74
C ILE A 102 10.72 0.29 3.25
N TRP A 103 11.96 -0.22 3.30
CA TRP A 103 12.27 -1.57 2.85
C TRP A 103 11.52 -2.62 3.68
N THR A 104 11.55 -2.53 5.01
CA THR A 104 10.81 -3.43 5.89
C THR A 104 9.31 -3.40 5.60
N GLY A 105 8.73 -2.21 5.39
CA GLY A 105 7.32 -2.07 5.00
C GLY A 105 7.02 -2.74 3.66
N THR A 106 7.87 -2.54 2.65
CA THR A 106 7.70 -3.19 1.33
C THR A 106 7.87 -4.71 1.39
N MET A 107 8.79 -5.22 2.20
CA MET A 107 8.95 -6.66 2.42
C MET A 107 7.73 -7.25 3.13
N LEU A 108 7.22 -6.58 4.16
CA LEU A 108 6.00 -7.01 4.85
C LEU A 108 4.80 -7.04 3.88
N GLN A 109 4.66 -6.02 3.04
CA GLN A 109 3.63 -5.99 1.99
C GLN A 109 3.80 -7.13 0.97
N PHE A 110 5.04 -7.37 0.54
CA PHE A 110 5.35 -8.47 -0.38
C PHE A 110 5.00 -9.84 0.23
N PHE A 111 5.38 -10.09 1.48
CA PHE A 111 5.05 -11.34 2.18
C PHE A 111 3.53 -11.51 2.34
N GLY A 112 2.82 -10.45 2.72
CA GLY A 112 1.35 -10.48 2.80
C GLY A 112 0.72 -10.89 1.47
N LEU A 113 1.13 -10.23 0.37
CA LEU A 113 0.65 -10.57 -0.97
C LEU A 113 1.07 -11.96 -1.44
N ALA A 114 2.23 -12.45 -1.03
CA ALA A 114 2.71 -13.79 -1.38
C ALA A 114 1.95 -14.91 -0.65
N VAL A 115 1.54 -14.68 0.60
CA VAL A 115 0.78 -15.65 1.42
C VAL A 115 -0.70 -15.65 1.07
N MET A 116 -1.24 -14.51 0.61
CA MET A 116 -2.65 -14.32 0.26
C MET A 116 -3.30 -15.44 -0.58
N PRO A 117 -2.73 -15.89 -1.71
CA PRO A 117 -3.35 -16.94 -2.52
C PRO A 117 -3.54 -18.24 -1.75
N PHE A 118 -2.63 -18.56 -0.83
CA PHE A 118 -2.73 -19.74 0.02
C PHE A 118 -3.82 -19.57 1.09
N ALA A 119 -3.97 -18.38 1.66
CA ALA A 119 -5.06 -18.08 2.59
C ALA A 119 -6.44 -18.23 1.92
N VAL A 120 -6.59 -17.72 0.70
CA VAL A 120 -7.81 -17.85 -0.10
C VAL A 120 -8.10 -19.32 -0.45
N LEU A 121 -7.08 -20.10 -0.80
CA LEU A 121 -7.21 -21.54 -1.06
C LEU A 121 -7.60 -22.33 0.20
N LEU A 122 -7.14 -21.90 1.38
CA LEU A 122 -7.52 -22.49 2.65
C LEU A 122 -8.98 -22.16 3.01
N LEU A 123 -9.41 -20.92 2.76
CA LEU A 123 -10.79 -20.46 2.93
C LEU A 123 -11.77 -21.13 1.97
N SER A 124 -11.35 -21.46 0.76
CA SER A 124 -12.20 -22.15 -0.23
C SER A 124 -12.37 -23.66 0.04
N GLY A 125 -11.65 -24.21 1.03
CA GLY A 125 -11.67 -25.64 1.34
C GLY A 125 -10.92 -26.52 0.31
N GLY A 126 -10.15 -25.92 -0.59
CA GLY A 126 -9.41 -26.62 -1.65
C GLY A 126 -8.04 -27.16 -1.24
N GLY A 127 -7.74 -27.24 0.06
CA GLY A 127 -6.45 -27.69 0.56
C GLY A 127 -6.27 -29.21 0.47
N ALA A 128 -5.08 -29.67 0.06
CA ALA A 128 -4.72 -31.09 0.08
C ALA A 128 -4.60 -31.68 1.51
N VAL A 129 -4.62 -30.84 2.53
CA VAL A 129 -4.53 -31.18 3.95
C VAL A 129 -5.78 -30.63 4.65
N GLU A 130 -6.54 -31.49 5.32
CA GLU A 130 -7.64 -31.06 6.18
C GLU A 130 -7.07 -30.23 7.34
N VAL A 131 -7.42 -28.96 7.37
CA VAL A 131 -7.11 -28.05 8.48
C VAL A 131 -8.36 -27.78 9.31
N PRO A 132 -8.22 -27.56 10.63
CA PRO A 132 -9.35 -27.16 11.47
C PRO A 132 -10.05 -25.89 10.92
N ALA A 133 -11.38 -25.85 11.01
CA ALA A 133 -12.22 -24.80 10.40
C ALA A 133 -11.88 -23.36 10.84
N TRP A 134 -11.18 -23.18 11.97
CA TRP A 134 -10.75 -21.87 12.46
C TRP A 134 -9.43 -21.38 11.87
N VAL A 135 -8.63 -22.26 11.26
CA VAL A 135 -7.31 -21.91 10.70
C VAL A 135 -7.45 -21.05 9.44
N ALA A 136 -8.45 -21.33 8.61
CA ALA A 136 -8.71 -20.58 7.39
C ALA A 136 -9.04 -19.09 7.65
N PRO A 137 -9.95 -18.73 8.58
CA PRO A 137 -10.15 -17.34 8.99
C PRO A 137 -8.94 -16.67 9.65
N ALA A 138 -8.06 -17.44 10.32
CA ALA A 138 -6.91 -16.90 11.04
C ALA A 138 -5.69 -16.65 10.14
N ALA A 139 -5.62 -17.31 8.99
CA ALA A 139 -4.53 -17.19 8.02
C ALA A 139 -4.68 -16.01 7.05
N ALA A 140 -5.83 -15.33 7.07
CA ALA A 140 -6.18 -14.24 6.19
C ALA A 140 -6.21 -12.89 6.93
#